data_AF-A0A1V4PE14-F1
#
_entry.id   AF-A0A1V4PE14-F1
#
_cell.length_a   1.000
_cell.length_b   1.000
_cell.length_c   1.000
_cell.angle_alpha   90.00
_cell.angle_beta   90.00
_cell.angle_gamma   90.00
#
_symmetry.space_group_name_H-M   'P 1'
#
loop_
_entity.id
_entity.type
_entity.pdbx_description
1 polymer ?
#
loop_
_entity_poly.entity_id
_entity_poly.type
_entity_poly.pdbx_seq_one_letter_code
_entity_poly.pdbx_strand_id
1 'polypeptide(L)'
;MTTTPVTAPKRSSPLTVQGWQTLVLSIMGLLVLGAGIAGGLLLSRYDAVAHQLIDEIQPSRSAAYQMQAALRDQETATRGYAISADRQFLDPYYAGQQAQEAAAKELRQRAGGRAELLA
;
A
#
# COMPACT_ATOMS: atom_id res chain seq x y z
N MET A 1 -69.92 36.75 8.17
CA MET A 1 -68.81 36.87 7.20
C MET A 1 -68.02 38.11 7.60
N THR A 2 -66.76 38.09 8.02
CA THR A 2 -65.63 37.15 7.89
C THR A 2 -64.65 37.43 9.04
N THR A 3 -64.06 36.37 9.60
CA THR A 3 -62.96 36.40 10.57
C THR A 3 -61.65 36.85 9.92
N THR A 4 -60.81 37.62 10.62
CA THR A 4 -59.36 37.58 10.40
C THR A 4 -58.62 37.46 11.74
N PRO A 5 -57.71 36.49 11.88
CA PRO A 5 -57.00 36.24 13.12
C PRO A 5 -55.88 37.25 13.35
N VAL A 6 -55.59 37.52 14.62
CA VAL A 6 -54.40 38.23 15.09
C VAL A 6 -53.16 37.41 14.72
N THR A 7 -52.34 37.91 13.81
CA THR A 7 -51.03 37.34 13.53
C THR A 7 -50.06 37.84 14.60
N ALA A 8 -49.78 37.00 15.60
CA ALA A 8 -48.73 37.27 16.58
C ALA A 8 -47.35 37.37 15.88
N PRO A 9 -46.52 38.38 16.20
CA PRO A 9 -45.19 38.47 15.61
C PRO A 9 -44.33 37.30 16.06
N LYS A 10 -43.85 36.50 15.11
CA LYS A 10 -42.85 35.45 15.35
C LYS A 10 -41.55 36.13 15.73
N ARG A 11 -41.27 36.21 17.04
CA ARG A 11 -40.06 36.79 17.61
C ARG A 11 -38.87 35.92 17.16
N SER A 12 -38.20 36.29 16.07
CA SER A 12 -36.89 35.74 15.76
C SER A 12 -35.93 36.30 16.80
N SER A 13 -35.55 35.47 17.77
CA SER A 13 -34.50 35.84 18.71
C SER A 13 -33.28 36.27 17.90
N PRO A 14 -32.74 37.49 18.11
CA PRO A 14 -31.43 37.80 17.58
C PRO A 14 -30.49 36.76 18.17
N LEU A 15 -29.76 36.04 17.33
CA LEU A 15 -28.74 35.13 17.80
C LEU A 15 -27.76 35.97 18.62
N THR A 16 -27.88 35.93 19.95
CA THR A 16 -26.92 36.55 20.85
C THR A 16 -25.54 36.04 20.43
N VAL A 17 -24.49 36.86 20.52
CA VAL A 17 -23.12 36.50 20.09
C VAL A 17 -22.74 35.08 20.56
N GLN A 18 -23.17 34.71 21.76
CA GLN A 18 -23.02 33.38 22.35
C GLN A 18 -23.72 32.24 21.56
N GLY A 19 -24.95 32.43 21.08
CA GLY A 19 -25.67 31.41 20.29
C GLY A 19 -25.08 31.21 18.90
N TRP A 20 -24.64 32.29 18.25
CA TRP A 20 -23.90 32.19 16.98
C TRP A 20 -22.54 31.50 17.19
N GLN A 21 -21.83 31.85 18.26
CA GLN A 21 -20.55 31.23 18.61
C GLN A 21 -20.70 29.75 18.91
N THR A 22 -21.71 29.34 19.69
CA THR A 22 -21.99 27.92 19.95
C THR A 22 -22.31 27.18 18.66
N LEU A 23 -23.09 27.77 17.75
CA LEU A 23 -23.39 27.16 16.45
C LEU A 23 -22.11 26.92 15.64
N VAL A 24 -21.25 27.93 15.52
CA VAL A 24 -19.97 27.80 14.82
C VAL A 24 -19.07 26.75 15.48
N LEU A 25 -18.97 26.74 16.80
CA LEU A 25 -18.17 25.76 17.54
C LEU A 25 -18.71 24.34 17.39
N SER A 26 -20.03 24.14 17.40
CA SER A 26 -20.64 22.83 17.15
C SER A 26 -20.36 22.34 15.74
N ILE A 27 -20.48 23.21 14.73
CA ILE A 27 -20.15 22.86 13.34
C ILE A 27 -18.67 22.51 13.21
N MET A 28 -17.77 23.32 13.79
CA MET A 28 -16.33 23.07 13.77
C MET A 28 -15.99 21.76 14.49
N GLY A 29 -16.63 21.49 15.63
CA GLY A 29 -16.47 20.23 16.37
C GLY A 29 -16.92 19.02 15.56
N LEU A 30 -18.09 19.10 14.89
CA LEU A 30 -18.56 18.05 13.99
C LEU A 30 -17.60 17.83 12.81
N LEU A 31 -17.07 18.90 12.22
CA LEU A 31 -16.10 18.83 11.13
C LEU A 31 -14.79 18.16 11.58
N VAL A 32 -14.26 18.54 12.74
CA VAL A 32 -13.04 17.96 13.30
C VAL A 32 -13.24 16.48 13.64
N LEU A 33 -14.35 16.12 14.28
CA LEU A 33 -14.69 14.73 14.58
C LEU A 33 -14.89 13.91 13.30
N GLY A 34 -15.61 14.47 12.32
CA GLY A 34 -15.83 13.85 11.01
C GLY A 34 -14.52 13.62 10.26
N ALA A 35 -13.62 14.62 10.25
CA ALA A 35 -12.29 14.50 9.65
C ALA A 35 -11.39 13.53 10.40
N GLY A 36 -11.49 13.44 11.73
CA GLY A 36 -10.75 12.46 12.54
C GLY A 36 -11.23 11.02 12.31
N ILE A 37 -12.55 10.81 12.24
CA ILE A 37 -13.14 9.50 11.93
C ILE A 37 -12.86 9.11 10.48
N ALA A 38 -13.09 10.01 9.52
CA ALA A 38 -12.77 9.80 8.12
C ALA A 38 -11.27 9.56 7.95
N GLY A 39 -10.42 10.36 8.61
CA GLY A 39 -8.97 10.17 8.66
C GLY A 39 -8.59 8.80 9.21
N GLY A 40 -9.15 8.38 10.35
CA GLY A 40 -8.86 7.07 10.94
C GLY A 40 -9.36 5.88 10.10
N LEU A 41 -10.56 5.99 9.52
CA LEU A 41 -11.12 4.98 8.60
C LEU A 41 -10.36 4.95 7.27
N LEU A 42 -9.92 6.10 6.79
CA LEU A 42 -9.15 6.23 5.56
C LEU A 42 -7.72 5.72 5.79
N LEU A 43 -7.05 6.06 6.89
CA LEU A 43 -5.74 5.55 7.30
C LEU A 43 -5.76 4.03 7.51
N SER A 44 -6.80 3.48 8.13
CA SER A 44 -7.00 2.02 8.25
C SER A 44 -7.36 1.31 6.93
N ARG A 45 -7.64 2.08 5.87
CA ARG A 45 -7.76 1.60 4.48
C ARG A 45 -6.56 2.00 3.61
N TYR A 46 -5.70 2.90 4.09
CA TYR A 46 -4.55 3.47 3.39
C TYR A 46 -3.21 2.82 3.76
N ASP A 47 -3.22 1.68 4.48
CA ASP A 47 -2.10 0.72 4.42
C ASP A 47 -1.92 0.09 3.02
N ALA A 48 -2.80 0.41 2.06
CA ALA A 48 -2.71 -0.11 0.69
C ALA A 48 -2.55 0.93 -0.44
N VAL A 49 -2.57 2.26 -0.18
CA VAL A 49 -2.52 3.27 -1.28
C VAL A 49 -1.55 4.43 -1.05
N ALA A 50 -1.10 4.72 0.18
CA ALA A 50 -0.12 5.80 0.44
C ALA A 50 1.35 5.32 0.41
N HIS A 51 1.61 4.05 0.69
CA HIS A 51 2.97 3.49 0.63
C HIS A 51 3.41 3.04 -0.77
N GLN A 52 2.54 3.12 -1.77
CA GLN A 52 2.85 2.63 -3.12
C GLN A 52 3.25 3.73 -4.11
N LEU A 53 3.04 5.01 -3.80
CA LEU A 53 3.28 6.09 -4.78
C LEU A 53 4.57 6.89 -4.56
N ILE A 54 5.30 6.67 -3.47
CA ILE A 54 6.56 7.38 -3.19
C ILE A 54 7.76 6.43 -2.98
N ASP A 55 7.54 5.11 -2.86
CA ASP A 55 8.63 4.13 -2.66
C ASP A 55 9.01 3.32 -3.91
N GLU A 56 8.36 3.55 -5.06
CA GLU A 56 8.51 2.69 -6.26
C GLU A 56 9.40 3.23 -7.40
N ILE A 57 10.10 4.36 -7.23
CA ILE A 57 11.08 4.85 -8.24
C ILE A 57 12.50 4.34 -7.96
N GLN A 58 12.81 3.92 -6.74
CA GLN A 58 14.12 3.36 -6.37
C GLN A 58 14.29 1.84 -6.58
N PRO A 59 13.31 0.96 -6.31
CA PRO A 59 13.53 -0.49 -6.38
C PRO A 59 13.67 -1.01 -7.82
N SER A 60 13.04 -0.36 -8.80
CA SER A 60 13.15 -0.77 -10.21
C SER A 60 14.56 -0.56 -10.78
N ARG A 61 15.26 0.50 -10.33
CA ARG A 61 16.65 0.73 -10.73
C ARG A 61 17.60 -0.26 -10.05
N SER A 62 17.42 -0.54 -8.77
CA SER A 62 18.26 -1.52 -8.07
C SER A 62 18.05 -2.94 -8.62
N ALA A 63 16.82 -3.33 -8.96
CA ALA A 63 16.52 -4.60 -9.61
C ALA A 63 17.15 -4.70 -11.01
N ALA A 64 17.04 -3.65 -11.83
CA ALA A 64 17.69 -3.61 -13.14
C ALA A 64 19.22 -3.67 -13.05
N TYR A 65 19.82 -2.95 -12.10
CA TYR A 65 21.27 -3.02 -11.86
C TYR A 65 21.72 -4.39 -11.37
N GLN A 66 20.96 -5.04 -10.48
CA GLN A 66 21.26 -6.40 -10.03
C GLN A 66 21.12 -7.42 -11.16
N MET A 67 20.10 -7.30 -12.01
CA MET A 67 19.94 -8.16 -13.19
C MET A 67 21.10 -7.97 -14.18
N GLN A 68 21.51 -6.72 -14.43
CA GLN A 68 22.64 -6.41 -15.31
C GLN A 68 23.96 -6.96 -14.74
N ALA A 69 24.19 -6.84 -13.43
CA ALA A 69 25.34 -7.43 -12.76
C ALA A 69 25.36 -8.96 -12.91
N ALA A 70 24.23 -9.62 -12.64
CA ALA A 70 24.12 -11.06 -12.77
C ALA A 70 24.34 -11.57 -14.21
N LEU A 71 23.88 -10.84 -15.23
CA LEU A 71 24.13 -11.18 -16.63
C LEU A 71 25.60 -11.03 -17.02
N ARG A 72 26.25 -9.96 -16.54
CA ARG A 72 27.69 -9.73 -16.76
C ARG A 72 28.55 -10.81 -16.11
N ASP A 73 28.18 -11.24 -14.90
CA ASP A 73 28.91 -12.29 -14.19
C ASP A 73 28.78 -13.63 -14.92
N GLN A 74 27.61 -13.94 -15.49
CA GLN A 74 27.40 -15.13 -16.31
C GLN A 74 28.22 -15.12 -17.61
N GLU A 75 28.30 -13.97 -18.29
CA GLU A 75 29.17 -13.82 -19.46
C GLU A 75 30.64 -14.02 -19.09
N THR A 76 31.05 -13.44 -17.95
CA THR A 76 32.43 -13.53 -17.45
C THR A 76 32.80 -14.97 -17.09
N ALA A 77 31.90 -15.70 -16.43
CA ALA A 77 32.11 -17.11 -16.09
C ALA A 77 32.18 -17.99 -17.34
N THR A 78 31.28 -17.79 -18.31
CA THR A 78 31.26 -18.56 -19.56
C THR A 78 32.50 -18.29 -20.40
N ARG A 79 32.92 -17.03 -20.50
CA ARG A 79 34.15 -16.65 -21.20
C ARG A 79 35.39 -17.19 -20.47
N GLY A 80 35.39 -17.15 -19.14
CA GLY A 80 36.43 -17.76 -18.31
C GLY A 80 36.60 -19.24 -18.60
N TYR A 81 35.51 -20.02 -18.53
CA TYR A 81 35.51 -21.44 -18.88
C TYR A 81 35.93 -21.70 -20.33
N ALA A 82 35.43 -20.93 -21.29
CA ALA A 82 35.78 -21.12 -22.71
C ALA A 82 37.28 -20.89 -22.97
N ILE A 83 37.93 -20.01 -22.21
CA ILE A 83 39.37 -19.72 -22.33
C ILE A 83 40.21 -20.73 -21.56
N SER A 84 39.79 -21.15 -20.36
CA SER A 84 40.61 -21.96 -19.44
C SER A 84 40.28 -23.46 -19.46
N ALA A 85 39.11 -23.85 -19.95
CA ALA A 85 38.49 -25.17 -19.78
C ALA A 85 38.36 -25.62 -18.30
N ASP A 86 38.39 -24.66 -17.37
CA ASP A 86 38.41 -24.95 -15.94
C ASP A 86 37.00 -25.03 -15.34
N ARG A 87 36.63 -26.23 -14.86
CA ARG A 87 35.28 -26.54 -14.36
C ARG A 87 34.87 -25.73 -13.13
N GLN A 88 35.80 -25.12 -12.38
CA GLN A 88 35.46 -24.28 -11.24
C GLN A 88 34.57 -23.07 -11.62
N PHE A 89 34.64 -22.62 -12.89
CA PHE A 89 33.76 -21.55 -13.38
C PHE A 89 32.29 -21.97 -13.52
N LEU A 90 31.96 -23.26 -13.39
CA LEU A 90 30.58 -23.77 -13.41
C LEU A 90 29.94 -23.87 -12.02
N ASP A 91 30.69 -23.64 -10.94
CA ASP A 91 30.15 -23.69 -9.58
C ASP A 91 28.92 -22.77 -9.37
N PRO A 92 28.89 -21.52 -9.90
CA PRO A 92 27.71 -20.67 -9.80
C PRO A 92 26.48 -21.25 -10.53
N TYR A 93 26.68 -21.99 -11.63
CA TYR A 93 25.60 -22.61 -12.39
C TYR A 93 24.93 -23.72 -11.57
N TYR A 94 25.71 -24.57 -10.91
CA TYR A 94 25.18 -25.62 -10.05
C TYR A 94 24.51 -25.07 -8.79
N ALA A 95 25.08 -24.01 -8.20
CA ALA A 95 24.46 -23.31 -7.07
C ALA A 95 23.07 -22.75 -7.45
N GLY A 96 22.94 -22.19 -8.66
CA GLY A 96 21.66 -21.72 -9.19
C GLY A 96 20.61 -22.82 -9.36
N GLN A 97 21.00 -24.00 -9.86
CA GLN A 97 20.08 -25.14 -9.97
C GLN A 97 19.55 -25.60 -8.60
N GLN A 98 20.41 -25.71 -7.58
CA GLN A 98 19.98 -26.12 -6.24
C GLN A 98 18.99 -25.12 -5.62
N ALA A 99 19.22 -23.81 -5.80
CA ALA A 99 18.31 -22.78 -5.33
C ALA A 99 16.93 -22.88 -6.02
N GLN A 100 16.89 -23.19 -7.31
CA GLN A 100 15.64 -23.38 -8.05
C GLN A 100 14.86 -24.61 -7.57
N GLU A 101 15.54 -25.73 -7.31
CA GLU A 101 14.90 -26.94 -6.77
C GLU A 101 14.31 -26.70 -5.38
N ALA A 102 15.06 -25.99 -4.52
CA ALA A 102 14.59 -25.61 -3.19
C ALA A 102 13.32 -24.74 -3.26
N ALA A 103 13.33 -23.72 -4.11
CA ALA A 103 12.17 -22.85 -4.33
C ALA A 103 10.96 -23.63 -4.90
N ALA A 104 11.18 -24.53 -5.86
CA ALA A 104 10.13 -25.36 -6.42
C ALA A 104 9.51 -26.30 -5.37
N LYS A 105 10.33 -26.87 -4.48
CA LYS A 105 9.86 -27.70 -3.37
C LYS A 105 9.00 -26.90 -2.39
N GLU A 106 9.44 -25.70 -2.04
CA GLU A 106 8.70 -24.81 -1.15
C GLU A 106 7.34 -24.40 -1.75
N LEU A 107 7.31 -24.05 -3.05
CA LEU A 107 6.07 -23.73 -3.76
C LEU A 107 5.08 -24.91 -3.75
N ARG A 108 5.56 -26.14 -3.97
CA ARG A 108 4.70 -27.34 -3.90
C ARG A 108 4.16 -27.59 -2.49
N GLN A 109 4.97 -27.42 -1.45
CA GLN A 109 4.52 -27.58 -0.06
C GLN A 109 3.42 -26.57 0.29
N ARG A 110 3.61 -25.30 -0.07
CA ARG A 110 2.62 -24.24 0.17
C ARG A 110 1.33 -24.45 -0.63
N ALA A 111 1.44 -24.94 -1.88
CA ALA A 111 0.28 -25.26 -2.71
C ALA A 111 -0.50 -26.47 -2.18
N GLY A 112 0.20 -27.51 -1.72
CA GLY A 112 -0.41 -28.72 -1.13
C GLY A 112 -1.18 -28.43 0.16
N GLY A 113 -0.62 -27.62 1.06
CA GLY A 113 -1.32 -27.22 2.29
C GLY A 113 -2.57 -26.38 2.05
N ARG A 114 -2.66 -25.68 0.92
CA ARG A 114 -3.84 -24.88 0.56
C ARG A 114 -4.97 -25.73 -0.03
N ALA A 115 -4.67 -26.90 -0.58
CA ALA A 115 -5.68 -27.85 -1.04
C ALA A 115 -6.34 -28.60 0.14
N GLU A 116 -5.57 -28.88 1.20
CA GLU A 116 -6.08 -29.52 2.42
C GLU A 116 -7.01 -28.61 3.24
N LEU A 117 -6.81 -27.28 3.16
CA LEU A 117 -7.68 -26.29 3.82
C LEU A 117 -8.99 -26.00 3.07
N LEU A 118 -9.17 -26.52 1.86
CA LEU A 118 -10.35 -26.34 1.02
C LEU A 118 -11.20 -27.62 0.87
N ALA A 119 -10.83 -28.69 1.56
CA ALA A 119 -11.58 -29.96 1.66
C ALA A 119 -12.29 -30.05 3.01
#